data_AF-A0A3B9MU23-F1
#
_entry.id   AF-A0A3B9MU23-F1
#
_cell.length_a   1.000
_cell.length_b   1.000
_cell.length_c   1.000
_cell.angle_alpha   90.00
_cell.angle_beta   90.00
_cell.angle_gamma   90.00
#
_symmetry.space_group_name_H-M   'P 1'
#
loop_
_entity.id
_entity.type
_entity.pdbx_description
1 polymer ?
#
loop_
_entity_poly.entity_id
_entity_poly.type
_entity_poly.pdbx_seq_one_letter_code
_entity_poly.pdbx_strand_id
1 'polypeptide(L)'
;MHYYRELYLDEKTQKEKTKILRKLKFHAGLYKTYIIALSEGKDYFDLIPGYVFKQRSYPSKDMMILGLAKDYESAVSLATKAFNDMSAKYGTCFFKEKLLEEKKDIFTGFGGR
;
A
#
# COMPACT_ATOMS: atom_id res chain seq x y z
N MET A 1 4.48 -6.87 6.45
CA MET A 1 3.71 -6.27 5.33
C MET A 1 2.37 -6.94 5.23
N HIS A 2 1.33 -6.13 5.24
CA HIS A 2 -0.05 -6.54 5.09
C HIS A 2 -0.62 -5.85 3.85
N TYR A 3 -1.25 -6.60 2.96
CA TYR A 3 -1.79 -6.04 1.72
C TYR A 3 -3.30 -5.90 1.82
N TYR A 4 -3.81 -4.74 1.46
CA TYR A 4 -5.24 -4.48 1.32
C TYR A 4 -5.86 -5.49 0.34
N ARG A 5 -6.99 -6.11 0.70
CA ARG A 5 -7.61 -7.15 -0.14
C ARG A 5 -7.96 -6.63 -1.53
N GLU A 6 -8.43 -5.39 -1.62
CA GLU A 6 -8.78 -4.70 -2.86
C GLU A 6 -7.66 -3.73 -3.29
N LEU A 7 -6.41 -4.21 -3.32
CA LEU A 7 -5.23 -3.45 -3.72
C LEU A 7 -5.51 -2.48 -4.89
N TYR A 8 -5.20 -1.20 -4.70
CA TYR A 8 -5.23 -0.18 -5.73
C TYR A 8 -4.07 -0.38 -6.69
N LEU A 9 -4.37 -0.58 -7.98
CA LEU A 9 -3.39 -0.92 -9.00
C LEU A 9 -3.65 -0.12 -10.27
N ASP A 10 -2.58 0.33 -10.92
CA ASP A 10 -2.62 0.78 -12.32
C ASP A 10 -2.69 -0.41 -13.26
N GLU A 11 -3.11 -0.19 -14.50
CA GLU A 11 -3.17 -1.22 -15.56
C GLU A 11 -1.85 -1.99 -15.70
N LYS A 12 -0.71 -1.28 -15.61
CA LYS A 12 0.62 -1.87 -15.75
C LYS A 12 1.00 -2.70 -14.53
N THR A 13 0.72 -2.21 -13.32
CA THR A 13 0.99 -2.94 -12.06
C THR A 13 0.03 -4.10 -11.85
N GLN A 14 -1.17 -4.06 -12.42
CA GLN A 14 -2.12 -5.17 -12.39
C GLN A 14 -1.55 -6.38 -13.15
N LYS A 15 -0.95 -6.17 -14.31
CA LYS A 15 -0.28 -7.22 -15.11
C LYS A 15 0.91 -7.83 -14.39
N GLU A 16 1.67 -7.02 -13.64
CA GLU A 16 2.89 -7.47 -12.94
C GLU A 16 2.70 -7.71 -11.42
N LYS A 17 1.45 -7.72 -10.91
CA LYS A 17 1.13 -7.76 -9.48
C LYS A 17 1.89 -8.85 -8.73
N THR A 18 1.83 -10.09 -9.21
CA THR A 18 2.47 -11.25 -8.57
C THR A 18 3.99 -11.10 -8.49
N LYS A 19 4.61 -10.56 -9.54
CA LYS A 19 6.05 -10.28 -9.62
C LYS A 19 6.46 -9.17 -8.66
N ILE A 20 5.67 -8.09 -8.57
CA ILE A 20 5.94 -6.96 -7.67
C ILE A 20 5.84 -7.40 -6.21
N LEU A 21 4.74 -8.10 -5.84
CA LEU A 21 4.54 -8.62 -4.49
C LEU A 21 5.63 -9.62 -4.08
N ARG A 22 6.07 -10.49 -5.01
CA ARG A 22 7.19 -11.39 -4.78
C ARG A 22 8.47 -10.62 -4.49
N LYS A 23 8.79 -9.58 -5.28
CA LYS A 23 9.98 -8.76 -5.05
C LYS A 23 9.95 -8.04 -3.71
N LEU A 24 8.79 -7.51 -3.29
CA LEU A 24 8.61 -6.93 -1.96
C LEU A 24 8.88 -7.94 -0.85
N LYS A 25 8.31 -9.15 -0.97
CA LYS A 25 8.49 -10.22 0.03
C LYS A 25 9.96 -10.64 0.20
N PHE A 26 10.74 -10.63 -0.88
CA PHE A 26 12.15 -11.03 -0.87
C PHE A 26 13.12 -9.85 -0.77
N HIS A 27 12.64 -8.64 -0.43
CA HIS A 27 13.46 -7.41 -0.35
C HIS A 27 14.29 -7.15 -1.61
N ALA A 28 13.76 -7.57 -2.76
CA ALA A 28 14.38 -7.35 -4.05
C ALA A 28 14.02 -5.95 -4.54
N GLY A 29 15.02 -5.22 -5.04
CA GLY A 29 14.83 -3.86 -5.54
C GLY A 29 13.75 -3.77 -6.62
N LEU A 30 12.79 -2.86 -6.40
CA LEU A 30 11.79 -2.46 -7.37
C LEU A 30 12.18 -1.11 -7.96
N TYR A 31 12.76 -1.13 -9.16
CA TYR A 31 13.05 0.09 -9.89
C TYR A 31 11.79 0.56 -10.62
N LYS A 32 11.48 1.86 -10.53
CA LYS A 32 10.31 2.47 -11.19
C LYS A 32 8.99 1.82 -10.76
N THR A 33 8.75 1.80 -9.45
CA THR A 33 7.48 1.41 -8.85
C THR A 33 7.34 2.20 -7.57
N TYR A 34 6.13 2.63 -7.25
CA TYR A 34 5.78 3.27 -6.00
C TYR A 34 4.79 2.39 -5.25
N ILE A 35 4.90 2.43 -3.92
CA ILE A 35 4.05 1.68 -3.01
C ILE A 35 3.27 2.70 -2.20
N ILE A 36 1.95 2.53 -2.21
CA ILE A 36 1.03 3.38 -1.45
C ILE A 36 0.77 2.62 -0.16
N ALA A 37 1.24 3.16 0.95
CA ALA A 37 1.05 2.58 2.27
C ALA A 37 0.21 3.51 3.15
N LEU A 38 -0.49 2.94 4.14
CA LEU A 38 -1.08 3.75 5.20
C LEU A 38 0.05 4.40 5.99
N SER A 39 -0.02 5.72 6.17
CA SER A 39 1.03 6.46 6.87
C SER A 39 1.00 6.16 8.36
N GLU A 40 2.16 6.04 8.99
CA GLU A 40 2.27 5.95 10.46
C GLU A 40 2.07 7.32 11.13
N GLY A 41 2.25 8.42 10.38
CA GLY A 41 2.22 9.80 10.87
C GLY A 41 0.84 10.45 10.88
N LYS A 42 0.81 11.78 10.73
CA LYS A 42 -0.44 12.56 10.62
C LYS A 42 -1.09 12.44 9.25
N ASP A 43 -0.31 12.12 8.23
CA ASP A 43 -0.81 11.95 6.88
C ASP A 43 -1.66 10.69 6.76
N TYR A 44 -2.40 10.60 5.65
CA TYR A 44 -3.21 9.43 5.34
C TYR A 44 -2.39 8.33 4.69
N PHE A 45 -1.60 8.68 3.68
CA PHE A 45 -0.83 7.73 2.88
C PHE A 45 0.61 8.18 2.68
N ASP A 46 1.53 7.21 2.67
CA ASP A 46 2.92 7.39 2.29
C ASP A 46 3.14 6.85 0.86
N LEU A 47 3.75 7.65 0.01
CA LEU A 47 4.17 7.26 -1.34
C LEU A 47 5.64 6.84 -1.32
N ILE A 48 5.88 5.55 -1.18
CA ILE A 48 7.22 5.01 -0.95
C ILE A 48 7.83 4.53 -2.28
N PRO A 49 9.01 5.03 -2.68
CA PRO A 49 9.70 4.51 -3.85
C PRO A 49 10.15 3.05 -3.63
N GLY A 50 9.88 2.19 -4.60
CA GLY A 50 10.15 0.75 -4.51
C GLY A 50 11.62 0.36 -4.33
N TYR A 51 12.56 1.23 -4.71
CA TYR A 51 13.99 0.95 -4.56
C TYR A 51 14.45 0.97 -3.09
N VAL A 52 13.71 1.65 -2.21
CA VAL A 52 14.04 1.78 -0.79
C VAL A 52 13.96 0.42 -0.08
N PHE A 53 13.07 -0.47 -0.52
CA PHE A 53 12.91 -1.82 0.03
C PHE A 53 14.12 -2.75 -0.21
N LYS A 54 15.10 -2.34 -1.02
CA LYS A 54 16.39 -3.03 -1.15
C LYS A 54 17.28 -2.83 0.09
N GLN A 55 17.05 -1.78 0.87
CA GLN A 55 17.84 -1.48 2.06
C GLN A 55 17.44 -2.44 3.19
N ARG A 56 18.43 -3.18 3.74
CA ARG A 56 18.19 -4.19 4.79
C ARG A 56 17.55 -3.63 6.06
N SER A 57 17.85 -2.37 6.38
CA SER A 57 17.38 -1.69 7.58
C SER A 57 16.02 -1.00 7.40
N TYR A 58 15.41 -1.05 6.22
CA TYR A 58 14.15 -0.35 5.99
C TYR A 58 13.03 -1.00 6.81
N PRO A 59 12.26 -0.23 7.60
CA PRO A 59 11.22 -0.77 8.49
C PRO A 59 9.98 -1.19 7.69
N SER A 60 10.04 -2.33 6.99
CA SER A 60 8.92 -2.88 6.23
C SER A 60 8.02 -3.83 7.03
N LYS A 61 8.37 -4.05 8.30
CA LYS A 61 7.61 -4.93 9.19
C LYS A 61 6.27 -4.25 9.48
N ASP A 62 5.18 -4.99 9.36
CA ASP A 62 3.81 -4.53 9.64
C ASP A 62 3.24 -3.36 8.81
N MET A 63 3.99 -2.84 7.82
CA MET A 63 3.45 -1.86 6.84
C MET A 63 2.16 -2.34 6.17
N MET A 64 1.16 -1.46 6.15
CA MET A 64 -0.16 -1.69 5.55
C MET A 64 -0.17 -1.10 4.14
N ILE A 65 -0.04 -1.96 3.13
CA ILE A 65 0.05 -1.58 1.72
C ILE A 65 -1.34 -1.55 1.10
N LEU A 66 -1.73 -0.38 0.61
CA LEU A 66 -3.01 -0.11 -0.03
C LEU A 66 -2.94 -0.22 -1.55
N GLY A 67 -1.80 0.12 -2.15
CA GLY A 67 -1.67 0.14 -3.60
C GLY A 67 -0.25 0.01 -4.13
N LEU A 68 -0.17 -0.32 -5.42
CA LEU A 68 1.07 -0.38 -6.19
C LEU A 68 0.90 0.46 -7.44
N ALA A 69 1.88 1.31 -7.72
CA ALA A 69 1.88 2.20 -8.87
C ALA A 69 3.17 2.09 -9.67
N LYS A 70 3.13 2.36 -10.98
CA LYS A 70 4.36 2.25 -11.81
C LYS A 70 5.29 3.45 -11.63
N ASP A 71 4.74 4.63 -11.44
CA ASP A 71 5.48 5.87 -11.31
C ASP A 71 4.80 6.78 -10.30
N TYR A 72 5.43 7.93 -10.04
CA TYR A 72 4.96 8.85 -9.02
C TYR A 72 3.59 9.46 -9.38
N GLU A 73 3.39 9.83 -10.65
CA GLU A 73 2.13 10.43 -11.11
C GLU A 73 0.96 9.45 -10.94
N SER A 74 1.17 8.19 -11.35
CA SER A 74 0.16 7.15 -11.14
C SER A 74 -0.06 6.87 -9.64
N ALA A 75 0.99 6.96 -8.82
CA ALA A 75 0.87 6.80 -7.37
C ALA A 75 0.01 7.89 -6.73
N VAL A 76 0.18 9.15 -7.14
CA VAL A 76 -0.63 10.28 -6.68
C VAL A 76 -2.10 10.09 -7.10
N SER A 77 -2.33 9.69 -8.35
CA SER A 77 -3.68 9.42 -8.87
C SER A 77 -4.39 8.31 -8.09
N LEU A 78 -3.72 7.17 -7.89
CA LEU A 78 -4.25 6.06 -7.10
C LEU A 78 -4.46 6.42 -5.63
N ALA A 79 -3.55 7.19 -5.01
CA ALA A 79 -3.72 7.63 -3.64
C ALA A 79 -4.92 8.58 -3.48
N THR A 80 -5.13 9.47 -4.45
CA THR A 80 -6.30 10.35 -4.49
C THR A 80 -7.58 9.55 -4.65
N LYS A 81 -7.58 8.54 -5.53
CA LYS A 81 -8.72 7.63 -5.68
C LYS A 81 -9.00 6.85 -4.39
N ALA A 82 -7.98 6.26 -3.79
CA ALA A 82 -8.11 5.53 -2.53
C ALA A 82 -8.63 6.45 -1.41
N PHE A 83 -8.17 7.70 -1.35
CA PHE A 83 -8.67 8.68 -0.40
C PHE A 83 -10.17 8.95 -0.58
N ASN A 84 -10.60 9.20 -1.82
CA ASN A 84 -12.00 9.49 -2.12
C ASN A 84 -12.90 8.28 -1.81
N ASP A 85 -12.50 7.07 -2.18
CA ASP A 85 -13.25 5.85 -1.91
C ASP A 85 -13.40 5.60 -0.40
N MET A 86 -12.30 5.72 0.36
CA MET A 86 -12.29 5.52 1.81
C MET A 86 -13.07 6.62 2.54
N SER A 87 -12.93 7.86 2.08
CA SER A 87 -13.67 9.01 2.61
C SER A 87 -15.17 8.86 2.39
N ALA A 88 -15.61 8.39 1.22
CA ALA A 88 -17.01 8.10 0.95
C ALA A 88 -17.56 6.96 1.82
N LYS A 89 -16.75 5.94 2.11
CA LYS A 89 -17.15 4.77 2.90
C LYS A 89 -17.20 5.02 4.41
N TYR A 90 -16.18 5.68 4.95
CA TYR A 90 -15.96 5.79 6.40
C TYR A 90 -16.00 7.23 6.93
N GLY A 91 -16.07 8.22 6.05
CA GLY A 91 -15.93 9.64 6.38
C GLY A 91 -14.47 10.08 6.48
N THR A 92 -14.17 11.27 5.95
CA THR A 92 -12.80 11.83 5.83
C THR A 92 -12.01 11.83 7.14
N CYS A 93 -12.66 12.11 8.26
CA CYS A 93 -11.99 12.28 9.56
C CYS A 93 -11.66 10.95 10.24
N PHE A 94 -12.42 9.88 9.95
CA PHE A 94 -12.39 8.65 10.74
C PHE A 94 -11.84 7.44 9.99
N PHE A 95 -11.63 7.54 8.67
CA PHE A 95 -11.28 6.35 7.89
C PHE A 95 -9.95 5.71 8.29
N LYS A 96 -8.97 6.48 8.80
CA LYS A 96 -7.70 5.91 9.29
C LYS A 96 -7.92 5.04 10.53
N GLU A 97 -8.71 5.53 11.48
CA GLU A 97 -9.07 4.78 12.69
C GLU A 97 -9.88 3.53 12.34
N LYS A 98 -10.87 3.68 11.44
CA LYS A 98 -11.69 2.56 10.95
C LYS A 98 -10.87 1.49 10.23
N LEU A 99 -9.93 1.88 9.37
CA LEU A 99 -9.00 0.95 8.71
C LEU A 99 -8.13 0.18 9.71
N LEU A 100 -7.75 0.81 10.82
CA LEU A 100 -6.98 0.17 11.89
C LEU A 100 -7.83 -0.77 12.74
N GLU A 101 -9.09 -0.42 13.01
CA GLU A 101 -10.07 -1.28 13.69
C GLU A 101 -10.36 -2.55 12.87
N GLU A 102 -10.68 -2.39 11.58
CA GLU A 102 -11.07 -3.46 10.66
C GLU A 102 -9.86 -4.14 9.98
N LYS A 103 -8.63 -3.87 10.43
CA LYS A 103 -7.40 -4.32 9.75
C LYS A 103 -7.33 -5.83 9.51
N LYS A 104 -7.95 -6.63 10.39
CA LYS A 104 -7.98 -8.11 10.28
C LYS A 104 -8.83 -8.60 9.12
N ASP A 105 -9.94 -7.92 8.85
CA ASP A 105 -10.90 -8.31 7.82
C ASP A 105 -10.51 -7.73 6.46
N ILE A 106 -9.86 -6.58 6.47
CA ILE A 106 -9.55 -5.81 5.26
C ILE A 106 -8.17 -6.12 4.70
N PHE A 107 -7.18 -6.40 5.55
CA PHE A 107 -5.80 -6.66 5.12
C PHE A 107 -5.46 -8.15 5.22
N THR A 108 -4.65 -8.60 4.27
CA THR A 108 -4.09 -9.95 4.25
C THR A 108 -2.99 -10.11 5.31
N GLY A 109 -2.87 -11.33 5.85
CA GLY A 109 -1.82 -11.69 6.81
C GLY A 109 -2.08 -11.26 8.26
N PHE A 110 -3.25 -10.68 8.57
CA PHE A 110 -3.73 -10.54 9.95
C PHE A 110 -4.64 -11.72 10.27
N GLY A 111 -4.12 -12.69 11.03
CA GLY A 111 -4.77 -13.99 11.24
C GLY A 111 -3.96 -15.08 10.56
N GLY A 112 -3.04 -15.67 11.32
CA GLY A 112 -2.25 -16.80 10.85
C GLY A 112 -3.17 -17.98 10.52
N ARG A 113 -2.96 -18.56 9.33
CA ARG A 113 -2.11 -19.75 9.20
C ARG A 113 -1.14 -19.54 8.04
#